data_AF-A0A7J0CA35-F1
#
_entry.id   AF-A0A7J0CA35-F1
#
_cell.length_a   1.000
_cell.length_b   1.000
_cell.length_c   1.000
_cell.angle_alpha   90.00
_cell.angle_beta   90.00
_cell.angle_gamma   90.00
#
_symmetry.space_group_name_H-M   'P 1'
#
loop_
_entity.id
_entity.type
_entity.pdbx_description
1 polymer ?
#
loop_
_entity_poly.entity_id
_entity_poly.type
_entity_poly.pdbx_seq_one_letter_code
_entity_poly.pdbx_strand_id
1 'polypeptide(L)'
;MYEFHGWFGVAESSEESDAGSLDSGIVDLRARIDEIEWETGEVSLKLHNGEFFVLANGLMNRRRDEAADLDNLLHYIASRFPGSWGILYERSSDMDVPPGQGAFRVRVMARGAVSVRLDPSLSPVRPTIED
;
A
#
# COMPACT_ATOMS: atom_id res chain seq x y z
N MET A 1 -9.97 15.00 0.63
CA MET A 1 -8.72 14.59 1.32
C MET A 1 -8.59 13.07 1.25
N TYR A 2 -7.39 12.58 0.96
CA TYR A 2 -7.05 11.17 0.82
C TYR A 2 -5.82 10.86 1.68
N GLU A 3 -5.96 9.90 2.59
CA GLU A 3 -4.94 9.54 3.56
C GLU A 3 -4.60 8.07 3.41
N PHE A 4 -3.31 7.73 3.49
CA PHE A 4 -2.85 6.35 3.43
C PHE A 4 -1.58 6.12 4.24
N HIS A 5 -1.49 4.93 4.85
CA HIS A 5 -0.39 4.53 5.73
C HIS A 5 -0.19 3.02 5.66
N GLY A 6 1.01 2.56 5.30
CA GLY A 6 1.22 1.13 5.08
C GLY A 6 2.63 0.71 4.75
N TRP A 7 2.79 -0.60 4.64
CA TRP A 7 4.05 -1.24 4.33
C TRP A 7 3.84 -2.59 3.65
N PHE A 8 4.81 -3.00 2.83
CA PHE A 8 4.81 -4.28 2.13
C PHE A 8 6.21 -4.89 2.14
N GLY A 9 6.34 -6.11 2.66
CA GLY A 9 7.52 -6.94 2.47
C GLY A 9 7.57 -7.45 1.04
N VAL A 10 8.75 -7.41 0.43
CA VAL A 10 8.98 -7.78 -0.97
C VAL A 10 9.65 -9.14 -1.04
N ALA A 11 8.97 -10.11 -1.63
CA ALA A 11 9.49 -11.47 -1.80
C ALA A 11 9.10 -12.05 -3.17
N GLU A 12 10.06 -12.63 -3.89
CA GLU A 12 9.82 -13.21 -5.22
C GLU A 12 8.95 -14.46 -5.20
N SER A 13 8.93 -15.15 -4.07
CA SER A 13 8.39 -16.49 -3.96
C SER A 13 7.71 -16.63 -2.60
N SER A 14 6.56 -17.32 -2.58
CA SER A 14 5.91 -17.69 -1.32
C SER A 14 6.56 -18.89 -0.64
N GLU A 15 7.54 -19.51 -1.29
CA GLU A 15 8.36 -20.61 -0.81
C GLU A 15 9.80 -20.12 -0.54
N GLU A 16 10.56 -20.80 0.31
CA GLU A 16 12.00 -20.53 0.53
C GLU A 16 12.89 -20.96 -0.67
N SER A 17 12.38 -20.81 -1.89
CA SER A 17 13.13 -21.03 -3.11
C SER A 17 13.64 -19.69 -3.63
N ASP A 18 14.96 -19.61 -3.84
CA ASP A 18 15.57 -18.51 -4.56
C ASP A 18 15.17 -18.61 -6.04
N ALA A 19 14.36 -17.67 -6.52
CA ALA A 19 13.98 -17.57 -7.93
C ALA A 19 15.08 -16.86 -8.77
N GLY A 20 16.10 -16.28 -8.11
CA GLY A 20 17.29 -15.71 -8.74
C GLY A 20 17.06 -14.38 -9.46
N SER A 21 15.90 -13.74 -9.32
CA SER A 21 15.58 -12.48 -10.00
C SER A 21 15.30 -11.31 -9.04
N LEU A 22 15.56 -11.48 -7.74
CA LEU A 22 15.15 -10.52 -6.72
C LEU A 22 15.83 -9.18 -6.94
N ASP A 23 17.14 -9.19 -7.14
CA ASP A 23 17.94 -7.98 -7.32
C ASP A 23 17.49 -7.17 -8.53
N SER A 24 17.22 -7.82 -9.68
CA SER A 24 16.73 -7.11 -10.87
C SER A 24 15.33 -6.55 -10.64
N GLY A 25 14.45 -7.31 -10.00
CA GLY A 25 13.13 -6.82 -9.61
C GLY A 25 13.19 -5.62 -8.67
N ILE A 26 14.13 -5.63 -7.72
CA ILE A 26 14.35 -4.55 -6.76
C ILE A 26 14.86 -3.28 -7.46
N VAL A 27 15.72 -3.40 -8.47
CA VAL A 27 16.13 -2.26 -9.31
C VAL A 27 14.94 -1.65 -10.02
N ASP A 28 14.10 -2.48 -10.65
CA ASP A 28 12.90 -2.01 -11.36
C ASP A 28 11.87 -1.38 -10.39
N LEU A 29 11.69 -1.98 -9.22
CA LEU A 29 10.80 -1.45 -8.18
C LEU A 29 11.29 -0.09 -7.68
N ARG A 30 12.60 0.07 -7.48
CA ARG A 30 13.18 1.35 -7.06
C ARG A 30 12.96 2.43 -8.10
N ALA A 31 13.20 2.14 -9.38
CA ALA A 31 12.96 3.10 -10.47
C ALA A 31 11.49 3.58 -10.49
N ARG A 32 10.53 2.67 -10.31
CA ARG A 32 9.10 3.03 -10.22
C ARG A 32 8.76 3.88 -9.00
N ILE A 33 9.40 3.61 -7.86
CA ILE A 33 9.22 4.40 -6.64
C ILE A 33 9.79 5.81 -6.84
N ASP A 34 10.93 5.93 -7.53
CA ASP A 34 11.59 7.22 -7.79
C ASP A 34 10.79 8.10 -8.79
N GLU A 35 9.89 7.51 -9.59
CA GLU A 35 8.96 8.23 -10.49
C GLU A 35 7.72 8.79 -9.77
N ILE A 36 7.47 8.38 -8.52
CA ILE A 36 6.30 8.83 -7.76
C ILE A 36 6.59 10.19 -7.12
N GLU A 37 5.91 11.22 -7.60
CA GLU A 37 5.99 12.59 -7.06
C GLU A 37 4.70 12.97 -6.34
N TRP A 38 4.66 12.76 -5.01
CA TRP A 38 3.54 13.19 -4.17
C TRP A 38 3.86 14.48 -3.42
N GLU A 39 2.93 15.44 -3.41
CA GLU A 39 3.13 16.76 -2.77
C GLU A 39 3.29 16.66 -1.24
N THR A 40 2.53 15.77 -0.59
CA THR A 40 2.41 15.67 0.88
C THR A 40 2.45 14.22 1.37
N GLY A 41 3.30 13.42 0.74
CA GLY A 41 3.39 11.98 0.97
C GLY A 41 4.72 11.42 0.49
N GLU A 42 5.00 10.19 0.89
CA GLU A 42 6.23 9.49 0.57
C GLU A 42 5.97 8.02 0.31
N VAL A 43 6.76 7.48 -0.62
CA VAL A 43 6.98 6.06 -0.79
C VAL A 43 8.48 5.81 -0.78
N SER A 44 8.92 4.75 -0.10
CA SER A 44 10.34 4.42 -0.05
C SER A 44 10.58 2.92 0.02
N LEU A 45 11.69 2.49 -0.59
CA LEU A 45 12.18 1.12 -0.48
C LEU A 45 13.30 1.06 0.57
N LYS A 46 13.06 0.33 1.65
CA LYS A 46 14.00 0.11 2.75
C LYS A 46 14.52 -1.32 2.75
N LEU A 47 15.76 -1.50 3.21
CA LEU A 47 16.36 -2.81 3.46
C LEU A 47 16.54 -2.96 4.97
N HIS A 48 15.90 -3.98 5.54
CA HIS A 48 15.99 -4.30 6.96
C HIS A 48 16.38 -5.77 7.13
N ASN A 49 17.56 -6.01 7.71
CA ASN A 49 18.07 -7.36 7.97
C ASN A 49 18.03 -8.30 6.75
N GLY A 50 18.37 -7.76 5.56
CA GLY A 50 18.36 -8.54 4.32
C GLY A 50 17.00 -8.65 3.62
N GLU A 51 15.93 -8.10 4.20
CA GLU A 51 14.59 -8.10 3.59
C GLU A 51 14.18 -6.69 3.15
N PHE A 52 13.57 -6.61 1.97
CA PHE A 52 13.13 -5.35 1.39
C PHE A 52 11.70 -5.02 1.79
N PHE A 53 11.46 -3.76 2.14
CA PHE A 53 10.15 -3.24 2.51
C PHE A 53 9.84 -1.98 1.73
N VAL A 54 8.66 -1.94 1.10
CA VAL A 54 8.06 -0.70 0.60
C VAL A 54 7.27 -0.07 1.72
N LEU A 55 7.58 1.17 2.09
CA LEU A 55 6.81 1.98 3.03
C LEU A 55 6.07 3.06 2.26
N ALA A 56 4.79 3.30 2.57
CA ALA A 56 3.97 4.32 1.94
C ALA A 56 3.17 5.10 2.99
N ASN A 57 3.24 6.43 2.95
CA ASN A 57 2.65 7.31 3.95
C ASN A 57 2.26 8.65 3.31
N GLY A 58 1.01 9.12 3.47
CA GLY A 58 0.63 10.40 2.88
C GLY A 58 -0.74 10.92 3.29
N LEU A 59 -0.88 12.25 3.19
CA LEU A 59 -2.13 12.98 3.44
C LEU A 59 -2.39 14.00 2.34
N MET A 60 -3.06 13.58 1.28
CA MET A 60 -3.30 14.37 0.07
C MET A 60 -4.58 15.19 0.14
N ASN A 61 -4.55 16.37 -0.48
CA ASN A 61 -5.75 17.21 -0.64
C ASN A 61 -6.75 16.62 -1.65
N ARG A 62 -6.26 16.01 -2.74
CA ARG A 62 -7.06 15.33 -3.77
C ARG A 62 -6.67 13.86 -3.86
N ARG A 63 -7.58 13.03 -4.39
CA ARG A 63 -7.45 11.57 -4.40
C ARG A 63 -6.98 11.01 -5.75
N ARG A 64 -7.25 11.70 -6.86
CA ARG A 64 -7.42 11.03 -8.16
C ARG A 64 -6.13 10.41 -8.70
N ASP A 65 -5.06 11.18 -8.76
CA ASP A 65 -3.83 10.73 -9.42
C ASP A 65 -3.02 9.85 -8.46
N GLU A 66 -2.95 10.24 -7.19
CA GLU A 66 -2.17 9.56 -6.16
C GLU A 66 -2.76 8.19 -5.77
N ALA A 67 -4.10 8.06 -5.76
CA ALA A 67 -4.73 6.77 -5.52
C ALA A 67 -4.52 5.80 -6.69
N ALA A 68 -4.36 6.31 -7.93
CA ALA A 68 -4.05 5.50 -9.09
C ALA A 68 -2.58 5.06 -9.06
N ASP A 69 -1.65 5.95 -8.72
CA ASP A 69 -0.23 5.60 -8.53
C ASP A 69 -0.04 4.53 -7.46
N LEU A 70 -0.74 4.68 -6.33
CA LEU A 70 -0.72 3.70 -5.26
C LEU A 70 -1.31 2.36 -5.72
N ASP A 71 -2.42 2.38 -6.46
CA ASP A 71 -3.01 1.15 -7.02
C ASP A 71 -2.06 0.44 -7.99
N ASN A 72 -1.41 1.20 -8.89
CA ASN A 72 -0.44 0.70 -9.85
C ASN A 72 0.79 0.11 -9.15
N LEU A 73 1.31 0.77 -8.11
CA LEU A 73 2.43 0.28 -7.32
C LEU A 73 2.08 -1.05 -6.64
N LEU A 74 0.91 -1.16 -6.02
CA LEU A 74 0.48 -2.39 -5.36
C LEU A 74 0.29 -3.54 -6.34
N HIS A 75 -0.31 -3.28 -7.51
CA HIS A 75 -0.44 -4.29 -8.57
C HIS A 75 0.92 -4.71 -9.13
N TYR A 76 1.86 -3.78 -9.28
CA TYR A 76 3.22 -4.09 -9.71
C TYR A 76 3.91 -4.99 -8.69
N ILE A 77 3.87 -4.65 -7.39
CA ILE A 77 4.48 -5.46 -6.34
C ILE A 77 3.85 -6.86 -6.33
N ALA A 78 2.52 -6.93 -6.32
CA ALA A 78 1.75 -8.17 -6.33
C ALA A 78 2.12 -9.11 -7.49
N SER A 79 2.28 -8.55 -8.69
CA SER A 79 2.58 -9.32 -9.91
C SER A 79 4.05 -9.70 -10.03
N ARG A 80 4.97 -8.78 -9.71
CA ARG A 80 6.43 -9.02 -9.84
C ARG A 80 7.00 -9.86 -8.71
N PHE A 81 6.39 -9.78 -7.53
CA PHE A 81 6.86 -10.40 -6.30
C PHE A 81 5.73 -11.18 -5.62
N PRO A 82 5.36 -12.37 -6.15
CA PRO A 82 4.21 -13.12 -5.68
C PRO A 82 4.36 -13.68 -4.25
N GLY A 83 5.54 -13.62 -3.64
CA GLY A 83 5.74 -13.89 -2.20
C GLY A 83 5.36 -12.73 -1.28
N SER A 84 5.15 -11.53 -1.84
CA SER A 84 4.99 -10.30 -1.08
C SER A 84 3.73 -10.28 -0.21
N TRP A 85 3.83 -9.50 0.86
CA TRP A 85 2.84 -9.45 1.91
C TRP A 85 2.85 -8.07 2.58
N GLY A 86 1.75 -7.66 3.18
CA GLY A 86 1.68 -6.38 3.87
C GLY A 86 0.29 -5.79 3.93
N ILE A 87 0.20 -4.58 4.48
CA ILE A 87 -1.06 -3.87 4.67
C ILE A 87 -0.89 -2.38 4.42
N LEU A 88 -1.95 -1.76 3.91
CA LEU A 88 -2.06 -0.32 3.74
C LEU A 88 -3.46 0.11 4.18
N TYR A 89 -3.52 0.95 5.21
CA TYR A 89 -4.71 1.67 5.60
C TYR A 89 -4.90 2.85 4.65
N GLU A 90 -6.13 3.07 4.20
CA GLU A 90 -6.49 4.28 3.47
C GLU A 90 -7.89 4.77 3.84
N ARG A 91 -8.07 6.09 3.85
CA ARG A 91 -9.37 6.74 4.05
C ARG A 91 -9.50 7.96 3.15
N SER A 92 -10.74 8.33 2.83
CA SER A 92 -11.01 9.55 2.07
C SER A 92 -12.30 10.19 2.54
N SER A 93 -12.37 11.53 2.42
CA SER A 93 -13.64 12.27 2.57
C SER A 93 -14.67 11.88 1.52
N ASP A 94 -14.22 11.36 0.37
CA ASP A 94 -15.05 11.12 -0.81
C ASP A 94 -15.16 9.60 -1.07
N MET A 95 -15.18 8.80 0.01
CA MET A 95 -15.30 7.34 -0.08
C MET A 95 -16.78 6.94 -0.07
N ASP A 96 -17.32 6.67 -1.26
CA ASP A 96 -18.75 6.36 -1.46
C ASP A 96 -19.11 4.88 -1.24
N VAL A 97 -18.11 4.03 -1.08
CA VAL A 97 -18.26 2.59 -0.81
C VAL A 97 -17.93 2.28 0.66
N PRO A 98 -18.48 1.19 1.25
CA PRO A 98 -18.14 0.79 2.61
C PRO A 98 -16.63 0.81 2.87
N PRO A 99 -16.18 1.34 4.04
CA PRO A 99 -16.98 1.72 5.20
C PRO A 99 -17.61 3.12 5.16
N GLY A 100 -17.49 3.85 4.03
CA GLY A 100 -18.01 5.21 3.89
C GLY A 100 -17.05 6.28 4.40
N GLN A 101 -17.56 7.52 4.49
CA GLN A 101 -16.75 8.67 4.89
C GLN A 101 -16.26 8.54 6.33
N GLY A 102 -14.99 8.90 6.58
CA GLY A 102 -14.43 8.97 7.93
C GLY A 102 -13.97 7.64 8.54
N ALA A 103 -14.04 6.55 7.78
CA ALA A 103 -13.54 5.24 8.16
C ALA A 103 -12.41 4.78 7.23
N PHE A 104 -11.50 3.96 7.76
CA PHE A 104 -10.42 3.33 7.03
C PHE A 104 -10.88 2.03 6.36
N ARG A 105 -10.39 1.81 5.15
CA ARG A 105 -10.29 0.47 4.56
C ARG A 105 -8.83 0.05 4.56
N VAL A 106 -8.60 -1.26 4.57
CA VAL A 106 -7.26 -1.85 4.53
C VAL A 106 -7.10 -2.58 3.20
N ARG A 107 -6.07 -2.24 2.43
CA ARG A 107 -5.56 -3.10 1.37
C ARG A 107 -4.61 -4.11 1.98
N VAL A 108 -4.94 -5.37 1.88
CA VAL A 108 -4.15 -6.48 2.39
C VAL A 108 -3.52 -7.20 1.21
N MET A 109 -2.19 -7.27 1.19
CA MET A 109 -1.44 -8.12 0.29
C MET A 109 -1.06 -9.41 1.01
N ALA A 110 -1.42 -10.55 0.44
CA ALA A 110 -1.00 -11.85 0.95
C ALA A 110 -0.63 -12.75 -0.23
N ARG A 111 0.64 -13.14 -0.31
CA ARG A 111 1.19 -13.95 -1.41
C ARG A 111 0.86 -13.35 -2.77
N GLY A 112 1.20 -12.07 -2.94
CA GLY A 112 1.00 -11.35 -4.20
C GLY A 112 -0.48 -11.11 -4.58
N ALA A 113 -1.44 -11.41 -3.72
CA ALA A 113 -2.85 -11.09 -3.96
C ALA A 113 -3.28 -9.90 -3.10
N VAL A 114 -3.81 -8.85 -3.74
CA VAL A 114 -4.34 -7.67 -3.04
C VAL A 114 -5.85 -7.83 -2.85
N SER A 115 -6.31 -7.60 -1.63
CA SER A 115 -7.73 -7.60 -1.29
C SER A 115 -8.07 -6.42 -0.38
N VAL A 116 -9.33 -5.96 -0.42
CA VAL A 116 -9.81 -4.89 0.45
C VAL A 116 -10.52 -5.51 1.67
N ARG A 117 -10.28 -4.93 2.84
CA ARG A 117 -10.94 -5.24 4.11
C ARG A 117 -11.42 -3.96 4.77
N LEU A 118 -12.46 -4.05 5.57
CA LEU A 118 -12.86 -2.97 6.46
C LEU A 118 -11.95 -2.99 7.69
N ASP A 119 -11.57 -1.82 8.18
CA ASP A 119 -10.81 -1.72 9.42
C ASP A 119 -11.75 -1.50 10.61
N PRO A 120 -11.88 -2.47 11.55
CA PRO A 120 -12.65 -2.25 12.78
C PRO A 120 -11.85 -1.54 13.89
N SER A 121 -10.55 -1.32 13.70
CA SER A 121 -9.65 -0.94 14.81
C SER A 121 -9.49 0.57 14.93
N LEU A 122 -9.37 1.27 13.79
CA LEU A 122 -9.22 2.72 13.70
C LEU A 122 -10.50 3.39 13.20
N SER A 123 -11.54 2.62 12.86
CA SER A 123 -12.80 3.15 12.31
C SER A 123 -13.98 2.99 13.26
N PRO A 124 -14.89 3.98 13.32
CA PRO A 124 -14.78 5.28 12.64
C PRO A 124 -13.78 6.20 13.36
N VAL A 125 -13.04 7.01 12.59
CA VAL A 125 -12.08 7.98 13.17
C VAL A 125 -12.82 9.14 13.87
N ARG A 126 -14.02 9.45 13.38
CA ARG A 126 -14.93 10.41 14.02
C ARG A 126 -16.00 9.65 14.78
N PRO A 127 -16.32 10.03 16.03
CA PRO A 127 -17.45 9.46 16.73
C PRO A 127 -18.72 9.59 15.87
N THR A 128 -19.46 8.49 15.70
CA THR A 128 -20.89 8.60 15.40
C THR A 128 -21.52 9.28 16.60
N ILE A 129 -22.02 10.50 16.41
CA ILE A 129 -22.89 11.11 17.41
C ILE A 129 -24.11 10.18 17.49
N GLU A 130 -24.26 9.47 18.60
CA GLU A 130 -25.55 8.88 18.96
C GLU A 130 -26.50 10.04 19.26
N ASP A 131 -27.69 10.04 18.64
CA ASP A 131 -28.80 10.94 19.01
C ASP A 131 -29.24 10.71 20.46
#